data_AF-A0A0G4I4U4-F1
#
_entry.id   AF-A0A0G4I4U4-F1
#
_cell.length_a   1.000
_cell.length_b   1.000
_cell.length_c   1.000
_cell.angle_alpha   90.00
_cell.angle_beta   90.00
_cell.angle_gamma   90.00
#
_symmetry.space_group_name_H-M   'P 1'
#
loop_
_entity.id
_entity.type
_entity.pdbx_description
1 polymer ?
#
loop_
_entity_poly.entity_id
_entity_poly.type
_entity_poly.pdbx_seq_one_letter_code
_entity_poly.pdbx_strand_id
1 'polypeptide(L)'
;MLVFVLVFSLLLGSSAFLLRPLPSSLQSRSFRPTTQRPSSFYVVRLGSTATETETEVEGEEGEAAYDDDVDVYDLTDLDVTIPEDLIGSLNPKNTWEIDLNLKGQKATAIIPEGMSVLEAAEQIFEDAPFDCRNGVCTTCSAKVTGGKEGEDYLLNRDSLEGKQKEAGYQMTCQTYVKNKGCSFDLGKHDEVYQLQYGWAELIESGKKQDLMD
;
A
#
# COMPACT_ATOMS: atom_id res chain seq x y z
N MET A 1 44.20 -57.88 23.98
CA MET A 1 45.65 -57.57 24.01
C MET A 1 45.91 -56.55 22.91
N LEU A 2 45.88 -55.25 23.21
CA LEU A 2 47.04 -54.46 23.62
C LEU A 2 47.99 -54.12 22.45
N VAL A 3 47.72 -53.01 21.74
CA VAL A 3 48.70 -51.99 21.27
C VAL A 3 47.88 -50.68 21.07
N PHE A 4 47.78 -49.82 22.09
CA PHE A 4 48.57 -48.59 22.28
C PHE A 4 48.44 -47.60 21.10
N VAL A 5 47.53 -46.62 21.16
CA VAL A 5 47.75 -45.28 21.75
C VAL A 5 48.99 -44.62 21.15
N LEU A 6 48.79 -43.65 20.24
CA LEU A 6 49.62 -42.46 19.97
C LEU A 6 49.27 -41.84 18.60
N VAL A 7 48.19 -41.05 18.50
CA VAL A 7 48.13 -39.81 17.68
C VAL A 7 47.01 -38.94 18.26
N PHE A 8 47.24 -38.38 19.44
CA PHE A 8 46.46 -37.28 20.00
C PHE A 8 47.45 -36.15 20.25
N SER A 9 47.04 -34.91 19.95
CA SER A 9 47.79 -33.66 20.14
C SER A 9 48.76 -33.29 19.02
N LEU A 10 48.28 -32.46 18.10
CA LEU A 10 48.83 -31.13 17.81
C LEU A 10 48.14 -30.62 16.55
N LEU A 11 47.16 -29.72 16.71
CA LEU A 11 46.80 -28.63 15.80
C LEU A 11 45.64 -27.86 16.44
N LEU A 12 45.93 -27.23 17.58
CA LEU A 12 45.16 -26.09 18.09
C LEU A 12 45.43 -24.93 17.13
N GLY A 13 44.63 -24.84 16.08
CA GLY A 13 44.56 -23.68 15.20
C GLY A 13 43.81 -22.56 15.90
N SER A 14 44.56 -21.65 16.52
CA SER A 14 44.09 -20.33 16.97
C SER A 14 43.67 -19.50 15.76
N SER A 15 42.41 -19.60 15.35
CA SER A 15 41.83 -18.63 14.41
C SER A 15 41.26 -17.48 15.21
N ALA A 16 42.10 -16.46 15.36
CA ALA A 16 41.76 -15.18 15.93
C ALA A 16 40.50 -14.61 15.24
N PHE A 17 39.53 -14.31 16.10
CA PHE A 17 38.35 -13.49 15.87
C PHE A 17 38.79 -12.13 15.29
N LEU A 18 38.81 -12.00 13.95
CA LEU A 18 38.96 -10.71 13.28
C LEU A 18 37.56 -10.12 13.10
N LEU A 19 37.14 -9.36 14.12
CA LEU A 19 36.01 -8.43 14.00
C LEU A 19 36.38 -7.37 12.96
N ARG A 20 35.83 -7.54 11.76
CA ARG A 20 35.78 -6.48 10.74
C ARG A 20 34.86 -5.37 11.27
N PRO A 21 35.34 -4.12 11.39
CA PRO A 21 34.45 -3.01 11.69
C PRO A 21 33.47 -2.81 10.52
N LEU A 22 32.18 -2.75 10.85
CA LEU A 22 31.11 -2.35 9.93
C LEU A 22 31.38 -0.93 9.41
N PRO A 23 31.20 -0.67 8.09
CA PRO A 23 31.26 0.69 7.56
C PRO A 23 30.08 1.51 8.09
N SER A 24 30.41 2.54 8.87
CA SER A 24 29.48 3.56 9.34
C SER A 24 29.15 4.54 8.22
N SER A 25 28.23 4.15 7.33
CA SER A 25 27.63 5.04 6.33
C SER A 25 26.12 4.81 6.18
N LEU A 26 25.40 4.81 7.31
CA LEU A 26 24.02 5.29 7.37
C LEU A 26 24.08 6.76 7.80
N GLN A 27 24.38 7.65 6.85
CA GLN A 27 24.09 9.06 7.04
C GLN A 27 22.69 9.30 6.50
N SER A 28 21.70 9.25 7.38
CA SER A 28 20.44 9.94 7.16
C SER A 28 20.78 11.41 6.95
N ARG A 29 20.74 11.84 5.69
CA ARG A 29 20.95 13.24 5.35
C ARG A 29 19.67 13.96 5.77
N SER A 30 19.61 14.40 7.03
CA SER A 30 18.59 15.33 7.48
C SER A 30 18.76 16.61 6.67
N PHE A 31 18.00 16.73 5.58
CA PHE A 31 17.94 17.95 4.82
C PHE A 31 17.17 18.95 5.70
N ARG A 32 17.90 19.74 6.49
CA ARG A 32 17.33 20.91 7.15
C ARG A 32 17.09 21.94 6.05
N PRO A 33 15.83 22.30 5.73
CA PRO A 33 15.60 23.45 4.89
C PRO A 33 15.99 24.68 5.71
N THR A 34 17.07 25.32 5.28
CA THR A 34 17.51 26.61 5.77
C THR A 34 16.36 27.59 5.62
N THR A 35 16.04 28.26 6.73
CA THR A 35 15.19 29.44 6.82
C THR A 35 15.31 30.37 5.63
N GLN A 36 14.22 30.62 4.91
CA GLN A 36 13.87 31.97 4.44
C GLN A 36 12.43 32.01 3.91
N ARG A 37 11.56 32.63 4.70
CA ARG A 37 10.29 33.21 4.24
C ARG A 37 10.57 34.46 3.41
N PRO A 38 9.69 34.77 2.45
CA PRO A 38 8.93 36.02 2.54
C PRO A 38 7.44 35.73 2.32
N SER A 39 6.57 35.92 3.32
CA SER A 39 5.83 37.16 3.64
C SER A 39 4.87 37.65 2.54
N SER A 40 3.64 37.14 2.55
CA SER A 40 2.45 37.99 2.40
C SER A 40 1.23 37.33 3.07
N PHE A 41 0.91 37.79 4.28
CA PHE A 41 -0.41 37.61 4.88
C PHE A 41 -1.17 38.91 4.69
N TYR A 42 -2.39 38.85 4.15
CA TYR A 42 -3.38 39.92 4.30
C TYR A 42 -4.40 39.49 5.34
N VAL A 43 -4.39 40.18 6.49
CA VAL A 43 -5.44 40.08 7.51
C VAL A 43 -6.47 41.16 7.19
N VAL A 44 -7.71 40.76 6.89
CA VAL A 44 -8.86 41.66 6.93
C VAL A 44 -9.69 41.29 8.16
N ARG A 45 -9.74 42.21 9.12
CA ARG A 45 -10.58 42.11 10.31
C ARG A 45 -11.62 43.24 10.26
N LEU A 46 -12.89 42.86 10.20
CA LEU A 46 -14.07 43.63 10.59
C LEU A 46 -14.97 42.56 11.26
N GLY A 47 -15.38 42.59 12.52
CA GLY A 47 -15.66 43.68 13.44
C GLY A 47 -17.17 43.76 13.64
N SER A 48 -17.75 43.00 14.59
CA SER A 48 -18.85 43.43 15.49
C SER A 48 -19.54 42.26 16.24
N THR A 49 -19.41 42.32 17.56
CA THR A 49 -20.41 42.04 18.63
C THR A 49 -21.42 40.89 18.50
N ALA A 50 -21.29 39.88 19.37
CA ALA A 50 -22.36 39.28 20.18
C ALA A 50 -21.75 38.20 21.12
N THR A 51 -21.62 38.53 22.42
CA THR A 51 -22.27 37.84 23.55
C THR A 51 -21.91 36.36 23.74
N GLU A 52 -21.14 36.13 24.81
CA GLU A 52 -20.77 34.83 25.38
C GLU A 52 -22.01 34.02 25.77
N THR A 53 -22.06 32.78 25.30
CA THR A 53 -22.77 31.69 25.98
C THR A 53 -21.83 30.50 25.99
N GLU A 54 -21.36 30.15 27.19
CA GLU A 54 -20.58 28.95 27.44
C GLU A 54 -21.47 27.72 27.26
N THR A 55 -21.10 26.85 26.34
CA THR A 55 -21.56 25.46 26.30
C THR A 55 -20.33 24.58 26.32
N GLU A 56 -20.11 23.91 27.45
CA GLU A 56 -19.25 22.75 27.53
C GLU A 56 -19.84 21.66 26.64
N VAL A 57 -19.17 21.41 25.51
CA VAL A 57 -19.31 20.17 24.75
C VAL A 57 -18.03 19.40 25.03
N GLU A 58 -18.13 18.31 25.78
CA GLU A 58 -17.08 17.30 25.86
C GLU A 58 -16.90 16.74 24.44
N GLY A 59 -15.94 17.31 23.71
CA GLY A 59 -15.56 16.88 22.38
C GLY A 59 -14.89 15.52 22.48
N GLU A 60 -15.49 14.55 21.80
CA GLU A 60 -14.89 13.27 21.46
C GLU A 60 -13.49 13.51 20.87
N GLU A 61 -12.57 12.60 21.22
CA GLU A 61 -11.16 12.63 20.84
C GLU A 61 -11.02 12.96 19.35
N GLY A 62 -10.52 14.17 19.07
CA GLY A 62 -10.39 14.69 17.73
C GLY A 62 -9.49 13.78 16.88
N GLU A 63 -10.10 13.19 15.86
CA GLU A 63 -9.42 12.54 14.75
C GLU A 63 -8.39 13.54 14.18
N ALA A 64 -7.11 13.14 14.22
CA ALA A 64 -6.01 14.01 13.85
C ALA A 64 -6.25 14.57 12.44
N ALA A 65 -6.26 15.91 12.34
CA ALA A 65 -6.27 16.60 11.07
C ALA A 65 -5.02 16.17 10.29
N TYR A 66 -5.20 15.31 9.28
CA TYR A 66 -4.14 14.93 8.35
C TYR A 66 -3.75 16.19 7.57
N ASP A 67 -2.47 16.56 7.65
CA ASP A 67 -1.89 17.67 6.89
C ASP A 67 -2.06 17.39 5.38
N ASP A 68 -2.36 18.42 4.59
CA ASP A 68 -2.67 18.33 3.15
C ASP A 68 -1.44 17.96 2.26
N ASP A 69 -0.31 17.62 2.88
CA ASP A 69 0.90 17.17 2.21
C ASP A 69 0.79 15.67 1.88
N VAL A 70 0.55 15.34 0.60
CA VAL A 70 0.57 13.95 0.13
C VAL A 70 2.01 13.44 0.15
N ASP A 71 2.28 12.46 1.01
CA ASP A 71 3.59 11.81 1.06
C ASP A 71 3.87 11.04 -0.25
N VAL A 72 5.06 11.26 -0.81
CA VAL A 72 5.54 10.57 -2.01
C VAL A 72 6.61 9.54 -1.62
N TYR A 73 6.39 8.28 -1.96
CA TYR A 73 7.25 7.15 -1.64
C TYR A 73 7.96 6.64 -2.90
N ASP A 74 9.30 6.68 -2.90
CA ASP A 74 10.10 6.06 -3.96
C ASP A 74 10.44 4.61 -3.58
N LEU A 75 9.85 3.66 -4.29
CA LEU A 75 9.99 2.22 -4.05
C LEU A 75 10.80 1.52 -5.16
N THR A 76 11.51 2.30 -5.98
CA THR A 76 12.24 1.79 -7.16
C THR A 76 13.51 0.99 -6.81
N ASP A 77 14.04 1.17 -5.61
CA ASP A 77 15.21 0.45 -5.10
C ASP A 77 14.89 -0.95 -4.56
N LEU A 78 13.62 -1.36 -4.54
CA LEU A 78 13.19 -2.67 -4.06
C LEU A 78 13.32 -3.74 -5.16
N ASP A 79 13.89 -4.88 -4.80
CA ASP A 79 13.97 -6.04 -5.70
C ASP A 79 12.56 -6.61 -5.96
N VAL A 80 12.19 -6.73 -7.24
CA VAL A 80 10.90 -7.27 -7.67
C VAL A 80 11.05 -8.52 -8.52
N THR A 81 10.07 -9.41 -8.41
CA THR A 81 9.97 -10.61 -9.23
C THR A 81 8.71 -10.56 -10.07
N ILE A 82 8.85 -10.58 -11.40
CA ILE A 82 7.70 -10.63 -12.31
C ILE A 82 7.07 -12.03 -12.25
N PRO A 83 5.74 -12.16 -12.07
CA PRO A 83 5.05 -13.44 -12.17
C PRO A 83 5.29 -14.12 -13.52
N GLU A 84 5.39 -15.44 -13.53
CA GLU A 84 5.70 -16.22 -14.75
C GLU A 84 4.76 -15.90 -15.92
N ASP A 85 3.46 -15.75 -15.64
CA ASP A 85 2.43 -15.46 -16.64
C ASP A 85 2.53 -14.03 -17.23
N LEU A 86 3.28 -13.13 -16.58
CA LEU A 86 3.48 -11.74 -17.01
C LEU A 86 4.89 -11.49 -17.59
N ILE A 87 5.73 -12.52 -17.69
CA ILE A 87 7.07 -12.40 -18.29
C ILE A 87 6.94 -11.89 -19.74
N GLY A 88 7.68 -10.84 -20.06
CA GLY A 88 7.67 -10.20 -21.39
C GLY A 88 6.56 -9.16 -21.58
N SER A 89 5.59 -9.08 -20.66
CA SER A 89 4.59 -8.01 -20.64
C SER A 89 4.98 -6.85 -19.72
N LEU A 90 5.90 -7.11 -18.80
CA LEU A 90 6.46 -6.17 -17.83
C LEU A 90 7.99 -6.10 -17.94
N ASN A 91 8.56 -4.95 -17.60
CA ASN A 91 9.99 -4.67 -17.55
C ASN A 91 10.36 -3.96 -16.23
N PRO A 92 11.10 -4.61 -15.31
CA PRO A 92 11.38 -4.06 -13.98
C PRO A 92 12.16 -2.74 -13.97
N LYS A 93 12.77 -2.37 -15.11
CA LYS A 93 13.46 -1.08 -15.26
C LYS A 93 12.52 0.10 -15.48
N ASN A 94 11.29 -0.18 -15.90
CA ASN A 94 10.25 0.83 -16.04
C ASN A 94 9.64 1.09 -14.67
N THR A 95 9.30 2.35 -14.41
CA THR A 95 8.74 2.78 -13.14
C THR A 95 7.54 3.68 -13.40
N TRP A 96 6.53 3.57 -12.54
CA TRP A 96 5.28 4.29 -12.68
C TRP A 96 4.85 4.91 -11.35
N GLU A 97 4.31 6.12 -11.45
CA GLU A 97 3.66 6.79 -10.33
C GLU A 97 2.22 6.28 -10.20
N ILE A 98 1.82 5.94 -8.98
CA ILE A 98 0.47 5.53 -8.63
C ILE A 98 -0.03 6.26 -7.39
N ASP A 99 -1.35 6.47 -7.35
CA ASP A 99 -2.02 7.02 -6.17
C ASP A 99 -2.73 5.93 -5.39
N LEU A 100 -2.53 5.91 -4.08
CA LEU A 100 -3.16 4.98 -3.16
C LEU A 100 -3.97 5.76 -2.13
N ASN A 101 -5.15 5.26 -1.82
CA ASN A 101 -5.97 5.73 -0.71
C ASN A 101 -6.33 4.54 0.18
N LEU A 102 -6.05 4.63 1.47
CA LEU A 102 -6.51 3.66 2.47
C LEU A 102 -7.24 4.41 3.58
N LYS A 103 -8.57 4.23 3.65
CA LYS A 103 -9.41 4.85 4.70
C LYS A 103 -9.21 6.37 4.85
N GLY A 104 -8.97 7.07 3.74
CA GLY A 104 -8.75 8.52 3.72
C GLY A 104 -7.28 8.95 3.81
N GLN A 105 -6.38 8.03 4.18
CA GLN A 105 -4.94 8.26 4.09
C GLN A 105 -4.48 8.13 2.64
N LYS A 106 -4.06 9.24 2.04
CA LYS A 106 -3.58 9.31 0.65
C LYS A 106 -2.06 9.25 0.61
N ALA A 107 -1.53 8.53 -0.38
CA ALA A 107 -0.11 8.48 -0.66
C ALA A 107 0.11 8.32 -2.17
N THR A 108 1.23 8.84 -2.64
CA THR A 108 1.70 8.61 -4.01
C THR A 108 2.95 7.75 -3.95
N ALA A 109 3.07 6.76 -4.82
CA ALA A 109 4.21 5.84 -4.86
C ALA A 109 4.80 5.75 -6.26
N ILE A 110 6.13 5.75 -6.36
CA ILE A 110 6.85 5.44 -7.59
C ILE A 110 7.29 3.99 -7.48
N ILE A 111 6.70 3.11 -8.28
CA ILE A 111 6.91 1.66 -8.22
C ILE A 111 7.52 1.12 -9.52
N PRO A 112 8.41 0.13 -9.47
CA PRO A 112 8.87 -0.56 -10.66
C PRO A 112 7.79 -1.52 -11.20
N GLU A 113 7.76 -1.75 -12.51
CA GLU A 113 6.92 -2.81 -13.07
C GLU A 113 7.30 -4.17 -12.49
N GLY A 114 6.31 -4.98 -12.13
CA GLY A 114 6.53 -6.24 -11.44
C GLY A 114 6.39 -6.17 -9.93
N MET A 115 6.34 -4.96 -9.34
CA MET A 115 5.76 -4.77 -8.00
C MET A 115 4.23 -4.84 -8.10
N SER A 116 3.60 -5.60 -7.23
CA SER A 116 2.16 -5.59 -7.09
C SER A 116 1.68 -4.34 -6.35
N VAL A 117 0.44 -3.92 -6.62
CA VAL A 117 -0.19 -2.79 -5.90
C VAL A 117 -0.26 -3.06 -4.39
N LEU A 118 -0.44 -4.32 -3.99
CA LEU A 118 -0.41 -4.69 -2.56
C LEU A 118 0.97 -4.48 -1.94
N GLU A 119 2.05 -4.93 -2.59
CA GLU A 119 3.41 -4.75 -2.05
C GLU A 119 3.74 -3.28 -1.84
N ALA A 120 3.36 -2.42 -2.78
CA ALA A 120 3.49 -0.97 -2.62
C ALA A 120 2.70 -0.46 -1.42
N ALA A 121 1.45 -0.90 -1.25
CA ALA A 121 0.63 -0.53 -0.11
C ALA A 121 1.24 -0.97 1.23
N GLU A 122 1.84 -2.16 1.30
CA GLU A 122 2.50 -2.68 2.52
C GLU A 122 3.77 -1.91 2.92
N GLN A 123 4.42 -1.22 1.99
CA GLN A 123 5.55 -0.33 2.30
C GLN A 123 5.09 1.00 2.91
N ILE A 124 3.84 1.39 2.70
CA ILE A 124 3.32 2.74 2.96
C ILE A 124 2.36 2.74 4.15
N PHE A 125 1.45 1.77 4.18
CA PHE A 125 0.38 1.68 5.18
C PHE A 125 0.65 0.55 6.15
N GLU A 126 0.61 0.85 7.45
CA GLU A 126 0.77 -0.13 8.53
C GLU A 126 -0.31 -1.23 8.47
N ASP A 127 -1.54 -0.86 8.12
CA ASP A 127 -2.72 -1.73 8.11
C ASP A 127 -3.20 -2.09 6.69
N ALA A 128 -2.29 -2.22 5.72
CA ALA A 128 -2.65 -2.67 4.38
C ALA A 128 -3.35 -4.06 4.43
N PRO A 129 -4.61 -4.19 3.97
CA PRO A 129 -5.38 -5.42 4.18
C PRO A 129 -4.94 -6.53 3.21
N PHE A 130 -4.50 -7.67 3.75
CA PHE A 130 -4.16 -8.86 2.98
C PHE A 130 -4.44 -10.16 3.74
N ASP A 131 -4.49 -11.27 2.99
CA ASP A 131 -4.52 -12.62 3.57
C ASP A 131 -3.77 -13.61 2.65
N CYS A 132 -4.41 -14.10 1.57
CA CYS A 132 -3.86 -15.24 0.81
C CYS A 132 -2.76 -14.92 -0.22
N ARG A 133 -2.64 -13.66 -0.66
CA ARG A 133 -1.78 -13.19 -1.78
C ARG A 133 -1.96 -13.90 -3.13
N ASN A 134 -2.93 -14.80 -3.26
CA ASN A 134 -3.11 -15.66 -4.42
C ASN A 134 -4.33 -15.29 -5.28
N GLY A 135 -4.89 -14.08 -5.11
CA GLY A 135 -6.00 -13.63 -5.94
C GLY A 135 -7.31 -14.40 -5.73
N VAL A 136 -7.59 -14.90 -4.52
CA VAL A 136 -8.83 -15.67 -4.23
C VAL A 136 -9.59 -15.26 -2.96
N CYS A 137 -8.94 -14.68 -1.94
CA CYS A 137 -9.58 -14.41 -0.63
C CYS A 137 -10.38 -13.10 -0.57
N THR A 138 -10.30 -12.25 -1.60
CA THR A 138 -10.86 -10.89 -1.68
C THR A 138 -10.43 -9.87 -0.62
N THR A 139 -9.69 -10.24 0.43
CA THR A 139 -9.21 -9.31 1.49
C THR A 139 -8.46 -8.09 0.95
N CYS A 140 -7.60 -8.28 -0.05
CA CYS A 140 -6.83 -7.21 -0.68
C CYS A 140 -7.60 -6.48 -1.79
N SER A 141 -8.93 -6.59 -1.84
CA SER A 141 -9.69 -5.92 -2.88
C SER A 141 -9.62 -4.41 -2.73
N ALA A 142 -9.49 -3.73 -3.86
CA ALA A 142 -9.53 -2.28 -3.99
C ALA A 142 -10.46 -1.89 -5.12
N LYS A 143 -10.93 -0.64 -5.11
CA LYS A 143 -11.62 -0.04 -6.24
C LYS A 143 -10.60 0.71 -7.10
N VAL A 144 -10.61 0.46 -8.39
CA VAL A 144 -9.79 1.19 -9.35
C VAL A 144 -10.46 2.53 -9.63
N THR A 145 -9.80 3.61 -9.23
CA THR A 145 -10.29 4.99 -9.41
C THR A 145 -9.61 5.71 -10.58
N GLY A 146 -8.50 5.17 -11.07
CA GLY A 146 -7.78 5.62 -12.26
C GLY A 146 -7.05 4.48 -12.97
N GLY A 147 -6.95 4.57 -14.30
CA GLY A 147 -6.32 3.57 -15.16
C GLY A 147 -7.28 2.50 -15.66
N LYS A 148 -6.86 1.77 -16.70
CA LYS A 148 -7.66 0.72 -17.35
C LYS A 148 -6.92 -0.62 -17.44
N GLU A 149 -7.61 -1.70 -17.10
CA GLU A 149 -7.09 -3.07 -17.22
C GLU A 149 -6.66 -3.37 -18.67
N GLY A 150 -5.50 -3.99 -18.83
CA GLY A 150 -4.90 -4.35 -20.12
C GLY A 150 -4.07 -3.24 -20.76
N GLU A 151 -4.38 -1.97 -20.46
CA GLU A 151 -3.67 -0.80 -20.96
C GLU A 151 -2.68 -0.26 -19.92
N ASP A 152 -3.17 0.09 -18.74
CA ASP A 152 -2.38 0.77 -17.70
C ASP A 152 -1.93 -0.15 -16.57
N TYR A 153 -2.68 -1.21 -16.31
CA TYR A 153 -2.31 -2.29 -15.39
C TYR A 153 -2.71 -3.64 -15.95
N LEU A 154 -2.03 -4.69 -15.48
CA LEU A 154 -2.29 -6.08 -15.83
C LEU A 154 -2.67 -6.86 -14.57
N LEU A 155 -3.42 -7.94 -14.79
CA LEU A 155 -3.75 -8.91 -13.77
C LEU A 155 -3.01 -10.20 -14.03
N ASN A 156 -2.46 -10.78 -12.97
CA ASN A 156 -1.93 -12.13 -13.03
C ASN A 156 -3.02 -13.17 -12.71
N ARG A 157 -3.73 -12.98 -11.60
CA ARG A 157 -4.82 -13.85 -11.15
C ARG A 157 -5.87 -13.06 -10.39
N ASP A 158 -7.13 -13.31 -10.67
CA ASP A 158 -8.22 -12.61 -10.01
C ASP A 158 -9.48 -13.48 -9.98
N SER A 159 -10.11 -13.57 -8.81
CA SER A 159 -11.34 -14.33 -8.60
C SER A 159 -12.60 -13.46 -8.67
N LEU A 160 -12.46 -12.14 -8.86
CA LEU A 160 -13.63 -11.25 -8.97
C LEU A 160 -14.35 -11.45 -10.29
N GLU A 161 -15.68 -11.46 -10.26
CA GLU A 161 -16.52 -11.70 -11.43
C GLU A 161 -17.79 -10.85 -11.41
N GLY A 162 -18.45 -10.76 -12.56
CA GLY A 162 -19.75 -10.09 -12.72
C GLY A 162 -19.78 -8.68 -12.13
N LYS A 163 -20.72 -8.44 -11.20
CA LYS A 163 -20.95 -7.13 -10.57
C LYS A 163 -19.72 -6.54 -9.89
N GLN A 164 -18.81 -7.37 -9.38
CA GLN A 164 -17.60 -6.88 -8.72
C GLN A 164 -16.67 -6.20 -9.73
N LYS A 165 -16.42 -6.85 -10.89
CA LYS A 165 -15.62 -6.27 -11.96
C LYS A 165 -16.31 -5.09 -12.63
N GLU A 166 -17.62 -5.19 -12.87
CA GLU A 166 -18.42 -4.09 -13.43
C GLU A 166 -18.39 -2.83 -12.55
N ALA A 167 -18.36 -3.01 -11.23
CA ALA A 167 -18.24 -1.91 -10.27
C ALA A 167 -16.79 -1.38 -10.12
N GLY A 168 -15.83 -1.96 -10.84
CA GLY A 168 -14.43 -1.51 -10.89
C GLY A 168 -13.58 -2.01 -9.73
N TYR A 169 -13.94 -3.12 -9.08
CA TYR A 169 -13.10 -3.72 -8.05
C TYR A 169 -12.05 -4.66 -8.64
N GLN A 170 -10.90 -4.72 -7.98
CA GLN A 170 -9.75 -5.50 -8.39
C GLN A 170 -8.97 -6.03 -7.17
N MET A 171 -8.32 -7.18 -7.31
CA MET A 171 -7.42 -7.73 -6.29
C MET A 171 -5.98 -7.20 -6.42
N THR A 172 -5.58 -6.31 -5.51
CA THR A 172 -4.28 -5.61 -5.60
C THR A 172 -3.06 -6.51 -5.47
N CYS A 173 -3.15 -7.66 -4.78
CA CYS A 173 -2.05 -8.62 -4.66
C CYS A 173 -1.65 -9.28 -5.99
N GLN A 174 -2.48 -9.13 -7.02
CA GLN A 174 -2.23 -9.69 -8.34
C GLN A 174 -2.41 -8.63 -9.44
N THR A 175 -2.38 -7.35 -9.07
CA THR A 175 -2.44 -6.20 -9.99
C THR A 175 -1.05 -5.61 -10.13
N TYR A 176 -0.61 -5.43 -11.37
CA TYR A 176 0.72 -4.92 -11.72
C TYR A 176 0.59 -3.76 -12.68
N VAL A 177 1.17 -2.62 -12.34
CA VAL A 177 1.07 -1.39 -13.13
C VAL A 177 2.11 -1.42 -14.25
N LYS A 178 1.74 -0.93 -15.43
CA LYS A 178 2.58 -0.88 -16.64
C LYS A 178 2.53 0.45 -17.39
N ASN A 179 1.76 1.41 -16.88
CA ASN A 179 1.63 2.75 -17.44
C ASN A 179 1.23 3.77 -16.36
N LYS A 180 1.26 5.04 -16.71
CA LYS A 180 0.85 6.16 -15.84
C LYS A 180 -0.65 6.22 -15.58
N GLY A 181 -1.04 6.94 -14.53
CA GLY A 181 -2.43 7.32 -14.28
C GLY A 181 -3.27 6.25 -13.57
N CYS A 182 -2.61 5.33 -12.86
CA CYS A 182 -3.29 4.34 -12.04
C CYS A 182 -3.54 4.89 -10.63
N SER A 183 -4.76 4.73 -10.13
CA SER A 183 -5.14 5.13 -8.77
C SER A 183 -6.06 4.07 -8.15
N PHE A 184 -5.83 3.74 -6.88
CA PHE A 184 -6.52 2.64 -6.19
C PHE A 184 -7.04 3.07 -4.80
N ASP A 185 -8.31 2.81 -4.54
CA ASP A 185 -8.95 2.97 -3.24
C ASP A 185 -9.02 1.61 -2.54
N LEU A 186 -8.14 1.41 -1.56
CA LEU A 186 -7.85 0.14 -0.90
C LEU A 186 -8.87 -0.21 0.19
N GLY A 187 -8.85 -1.46 0.66
CA GLY A 187 -9.65 -1.91 1.80
C GLY A 187 -11.13 -2.07 1.50
N LYS A 188 -11.46 -2.57 0.30
CA LYS A 188 -12.84 -2.71 -0.20
C LYS A 188 -13.44 -4.10 0.00
N HIS A 189 -12.88 -4.89 0.90
CA HIS A 189 -13.29 -6.27 1.14
C HIS A 189 -14.79 -6.36 1.45
N ASP A 190 -15.29 -5.52 2.35
CA ASP A 190 -16.70 -5.55 2.76
C ASP A 190 -17.63 -5.18 1.60
N GLU A 191 -17.27 -4.18 0.79
CA GLU A 191 -18.05 -3.78 -0.39
C GLU A 191 -18.10 -4.93 -1.42
N VAL A 192 -16.96 -5.59 -1.66
CA VAL A 192 -16.85 -6.74 -2.57
C VAL A 192 -17.62 -7.95 -2.05
N TYR A 193 -17.58 -8.21 -0.75
CA TYR A 193 -18.34 -9.26 -0.08
C TYR A 193 -19.85 -9.03 -0.22
N GLN A 194 -20.30 -7.79 -0.02
CA GLN A 194 -21.70 -7.42 -0.17
C GLN A 194 -22.19 -7.54 -1.63
N LEU A 195 -21.35 -7.26 -2.63
CA LEU A 195 -21.73 -7.50 -4.02
C LEU A 195 -21.90 -9.00 -4.35
N GLN A 196 -21.13 -9.85 -3.67
CA GLN A 196 -21.19 -11.30 -3.85
C GLN A 196 -22.40 -11.92 -3.15
N TYR A 197 -22.71 -11.48 -1.92
CA TYR A 197 -23.66 -12.16 -1.04
C TYR A 197 -24.84 -11.29 -0.56
N GLY A 198 -24.78 -9.97 -0.74
CA GLY A 198 -25.81 -9.00 -0.32
C GLY A 198 -27.16 -9.15 -1.05
N TRP A 199 -27.24 -10.06 -2.02
CA TRP A 199 -28.53 -10.54 -2.55
C TRP A 199 -29.41 -11.18 -1.47
N ALA A 200 -28.85 -11.67 -0.36
CA ALA A 200 -29.61 -12.21 0.76
C ALA A 200 -30.51 -11.13 1.41
N GLU A 201 -30.02 -9.90 1.60
CA GLU A 201 -30.81 -8.80 2.15
C GLU A 201 -31.93 -8.35 1.20
N LEU A 202 -31.71 -8.48 -0.12
CA LEU A 202 -32.72 -8.21 -1.15
C LEU A 202 -33.81 -9.31 -1.21
N ILE A 203 -33.44 -10.56 -0.92
CA ILE A 203 -34.38 -11.68 -0.80
C ILE A 203 -35.22 -11.52 0.48
N GLU A 204 -34.61 -11.15 1.60
CA GLU A 204 -35.31 -10.90 2.86
C GLU A 204 -36.24 -9.67 2.81
N SER A 205 -35.86 -8.63 2.06
CA SER A 205 -36.70 -7.44 1.85
C SER A 205 -37.77 -7.59 0.76
N GLY A 206 -37.87 -8.76 0.11
CA GLY A 206 -38.91 -9.05 -0.88
C GLY A 206 -38.75 -8.33 -2.23
N LYS A 207 -37.60 -7.70 -2.49
CA LYS A 207 -37.33 -6.90 -3.70
C LYS A 207 -36.69 -7.70 -4.85
N LYS A 208 -36.70 -9.03 -4.76
CA LYS A 208 -35.99 -9.93 -5.69
C LYS A 208 -36.43 -9.81 -7.14
N GLN A 209 -37.68 -9.40 -7.41
CA GLN A 209 -38.25 -9.45 -8.75
C GLN A 209 -37.63 -8.43 -9.72
N ASP A 210 -37.02 -7.35 -9.22
CA ASP A 210 -36.59 -6.22 -10.07
C ASP A 210 -35.14 -6.33 -10.58
N LEU A 211 -34.42 -7.41 -10.24
CA LEU A 211 -32.98 -7.57 -10.50
C LEU A 211 -32.62 -8.86 -11.29
N MET A 212 -33.63 -9.57 -11.81
CA MET A 212 -33.45 -10.78 -12.63
C MET A 212 -33.89 -10.61 -14.09
N ASP A 213 -34.21 -9.38 -14.52
CA ASP A 213 -34.51 -9.02 -15.91
C ASP A 213 -33.38 -8.18 -16.52
#